data_AF-A0A2V9R705-F1
#
_entry.id   AF-A0A2V9R705-F1
#
_cell.length_a   1.000
_cell.length_b   1.000
_cell.length_c   1.000
_cell.angle_alpha   90.00
_cell.angle_beta   90.00
_cell.angle_gamma   90.00
#
_symmetry.space_group_name_H-M   'P 1'
#
loop_
_entity.id
_entity.type
_entity.pdbx_description
1 polymer ?
#
loop_
_entity_poly.entity_id
_entity_poly.type
_entity_poly.pdbx_seq_one_letter_code
_entity_poly.pdbx_strand_id
1 'polypeptide(L)'
;MQSLGPRNCCHLFWSSESQQQAPGTWEVSRTGGLVQISCLEVIRELSNYIDKDVTPELREQIVAHLPACTHCSAVYDGLRNTITLVGDGRSFQLPAGFSQRLRARLTNIS
;
A
#
# COMPACT_ATOMS: atom_id res chain seq x y z
N MET A 1 59.70 8.04 6.12
CA MET A 1 59.92 7.32 4.86
C MET A 1 59.11 6.05 4.90
N GLN A 2 58.15 5.93 3.97
CA GLN A 2 57.75 4.70 3.26
C GLN A 2 57.10 3.59 4.11
N SER A 3 56.06 2.87 3.72
CA SER A 3 55.29 2.72 2.49
C SER A 3 54.33 1.54 2.80
N LEU A 4 53.04 1.60 2.52
CA LEU A 4 52.34 0.89 1.42
C LEU A 4 51.06 0.29 2.01
N GLY A 5 49.91 0.58 1.40
CA GLY A 5 48.74 -0.31 1.50
C GLY A 5 49.05 -1.66 0.81
N PRO A 6 48.10 -2.62 0.76
CA PRO A 6 46.87 -2.34 0.04
C PRO A 6 45.60 -3.11 0.49
N ARG A 7 44.46 -2.59 -0.01
CA ARG A 7 43.28 -3.32 -0.52
C ARG A 7 42.42 -4.15 0.45
N ASN A 8 41.20 -3.64 0.63
CA ASN A 8 39.92 -4.35 0.55
C ASN A 8 40.01 -5.87 0.33
N CYS A 9 39.37 -6.62 1.22
CA CYS A 9 38.46 -7.70 0.82
C CYS A 9 37.48 -7.97 1.97
N CYS A 10 36.20 -7.66 1.74
CA CYS A 10 35.11 -8.36 2.39
C CYS A 10 35.34 -9.86 2.27
N HIS A 11 35.34 -10.58 3.38
CA HIS A 11 34.71 -11.88 3.52
C HIS A 11 34.98 -12.37 4.93
N LEU A 12 33.91 -12.70 5.64
CA LEU A 12 33.73 -13.92 6.42
C LEU A 12 32.85 -13.63 7.63
N PHE A 13 31.64 -14.18 7.53
CA PHE A 13 31.12 -15.04 8.58
C PHE A 13 30.63 -14.33 9.85
N TRP A 14 29.39 -13.87 9.72
CA TRP A 14 28.31 -13.99 10.72
C TRP A 14 28.70 -14.82 11.95
N SER A 15 29.03 -14.13 13.04
CA SER A 15 29.02 -14.67 14.39
C SER A 15 28.91 -13.52 15.39
N SER A 16 27.89 -13.65 16.25
CA SER A 16 27.55 -12.85 17.43
C SER A 16 27.05 -11.42 17.23
N GLU A 17 25.95 -11.17 17.93
CA GLU A 17 25.37 -9.89 18.31
C GLU A 17 24.56 -9.07 17.29
N SER A 18 23.24 -9.13 17.51
CA SER A 18 22.33 -7.97 17.53
C SER A 18 21.52 -7.67 16.26
N GLN A 19 20.68 -8.63 15.86
CA GLN A 19 19.39 -8.30 15.25
C GLN A 19 18.30 -9.23 15.79
N GLN A 20 17.97 -9.03 17.06
CA GLN A 20 16.71 -9.44 17.64
C GLN A 20 15.63 -8.49 17.10
N GLN A 21 14.98 -8.87 15.99
CA GLN A 21 13.63 -8.39 15.71
C GLN A 21 12.67 -9.29 16.47
N ALA A 22 12.33 -8.87 17.70
CA ALA A 22 11.15 -9.36 18.38
C ALA A 22 9.91 -9.01 17.55
N PRO A 23 8.88 -9.88 17.48
CA PRO A 23 7.63 -9.52 16.81
C PRO A 23 7.05 -8.31 17.51
N GLY A 24 7.06 -7.16 16.83
CA GLY A 24 6.51 -5.93 17.36
C GLY A 24 5.07 -6.18 17.81
N THR A 25 4.83 -6.00 19.10
CA THR A 25 3.49 -5.84 19.65
C THR A 25 2.91 -4.57 19.04
N TRP A 26 2.23 -4.68 17.91
CA TRP A 26 1.30 -3.65 17.50
C TRP A 26 0.13 -3.73 18.48
N GLU A 27 0.14 -2.87 19.49
CA GLU A 27 -0.97 -2.77 20.43
C GLU A 27 -2.13 -2.06 19.71
N VAL A 28 -3.03 -2.84 19.10
CA VAL A 28 -4.28 -2.30 18.55
C VAL A 28 -5.17 -1.87 19.70
N SER A 29 -5.17 -0.56 19.93
CA SER A 29 -6.10 0.12 20.82
C SER A 29 -7.52 -0.04 20.26
N ARG A 30 -8.29 -0.91 20.91
CA ARG A 30 -9.64 -1.29 20.52
C ARG A 30 -10.64 -0.39 21.26
N THR A 31 -11.16 0.62 20.59
CA THR A 31 -12.43 1.25 20.99
C THR A 31 -13.25 1.52 19.73
N GLY A 32 -14.14 0.58 19.41
CA GLY A 32 -15.12 0.71 18.35
C GLY A 32 -16.49 0.37 18.93
N GLY A 33 -17.29 1.40 19.18
CA GLY A 33 -18.70 1.24 19.52
C GLY A 33 -19.46 0.60 18.36
N LEU A 34 -20.34 -0.34 18.70
CA LEU A 34 -21.40 -0.99 17.92
C LEU A 34 -21.48 -0.65 16.42
N VAL A 35 -20.46 -1.04 15.66
CA VAL A 35 -20.52 -1.26 14.21
C VAL A 35 -19.92 -2.65 13.99
N GLN A 36 -20.62 -3.50 13.24
CA GLN A 36 -20.39 -4.96 13.16
C GLN A 36 -18.99 -5.37 12.65
N ILE A 37 -18.18 -4.42 12.18
CA ILE A 37 -16.82 -4.65 11.65
C ILE A 37 -15.76 -3.96 12.50
N SER A 38 -14.64 -4.66 12.74
CA SER A 38 -13.51 -4.12 13.51
C SER A 38 -12.62 -3.20 12.67
N CYS A 39 -11.92 -2.25 13.31
CA CYS A 39 -10.98 -1.36 12.62
C CYS A 39 -9.91 -2.12 11.82
N LEU A 40 -9.42 -3.24 12.37
CA LEU A 40 -8.43 -4.09 11.70
C LEU A 40 -8.97 -4.65 10.38
N GLU A 41 -10.22 -5.11 10.41
CA GLU A 41 -10.87 -5.66 9.22
C GLU A 41 -11.16 -4.57 8.19
N VAL A 42 -11.62 -3.40 8.63
CA VAL A 42 -11.76 -2.24 7.72
C VAL A 42 -10.44 -1.93 7.03
N ILE A 43 -9.34 -1.82 7.78
CA ILE A 43 -8.02 -1.49 7.23
C ILE A 43 -7.54 -2.55 6.23
N ARG A 44 -7.79 -3.84 6.50
CA ARG A 44 -7.46 -4.94 5.58
C ARG A 44 -8.23 -4.83 4.26
N GLU A 45 -9.50 -4.48 4.34
CA GLU A 45 -10.41 -4.44 3.20
C GLU A 45 -10.39 -3.09 2.45
N LEU A 46 -9.65 -2.08 2.91
CA LEU A 46 -9.62 -0.77 2.27
C LEU A 46 -9.13 -0.81 0.81
N SER A 47 -8.14 -1.65 0.48
CA SER A 47 -7.65 -1.79 -0.90
C SER A 47 -8.74 -2.36 -1.80
N ASN A 48 -9.34 -3.49 -1.40
CA ASN A 48 -10.46 -4.12 -2.10
C ASN A 48 -11.65 -3.15 -2.25
N TYR A 49 -11.95 -2.38 -1.20
CA TYR A 49 -13.02 -1.39 -1.22
C TYR A 49 -12.79 -0.28 -2.25
N ILE A 50 -11.56 0.21 -2.41
CA ILE A 50 -11.21 1.21 -3.43
C ILE A 50 -11.30 0.62 -4.83
N ASP A 51 -10.85 -0.62 -5.00
CA ASP A 51 -10.93 -1.36 -6.27
C ASP A 51 -12.35 -1.83 -6.61
N LYS A 52 -13.32 -1.57 -5.71
CA LYS A 52 -14.72 -2.00 -5.79
C LYS A 52 -14.89 -3.52 -5.83
N ASP A 53 -13.91 -4.23 -5.26
CA ASP A 53 -13.87 -5.69 -5.16
C ASP A 53 -14.23 -6.15 -3.74
N VAL A 54 -15.38 -5.68 -3.24
CA VAL A 54 -15.94 -6.08 -1.95
C VAL A 54 -17.39 -6.47 -2.13
N THR A 55 -17.88 -7.37 -1.28
CA THR A 55 -19.31 -7.70 -1.27
C THR A 55 -20.14 -6.47 -0.87
N PRO A 56 -21.41 -6.36 -1.33
CA PRO A 56 -22.29 -5.26 -0.96
C PRO A 56 -22.44 -5.10 0.56
N GLU A 57 -22.55 -6.21 1.29
CA GLU A 57 -22.74 -6.22 2.74
C GLU A 57 -21.50 -5.71 3.49
N LEU A 58 -20.31 -6.07 3.01
CA LEU A 58 -19.04 -5.58 3.56
C LEU A 58 -18.87 -4.09 3.26
N ARG A 59 -19.26 -3.65 2.07
CA ARG A 59 -19.24 -2.25 1.66
C ARG A 59 -20.07 -1.38 2.60
N GLU A 60 -21.28 -1.80 2.93
CA GLU A 60 -22.16 -1.08 3.86
C GLU A 60 -21.53 -0.96 5.26
N GLN A 61 -20.91 -2.03 5.75
CA GLN A 61 -20.23 -2.02 7.04
C GLN A 61 -19.04 -1.06 7.07
N ILE A 62 -18.21 -1.04 6.01
CA ILE A 62 -17.09 -0.10 5.88
C ILE A 62 -17.61 1.35 5.82
N VAL A 63 -18.64 1.62 5.01
CA VAL A 63 -19.24 2.96 4.87
C VAL A 63 -19.84 3.44 6.20
N ALA A 64 -20.43 2.56 7.00
CA ALA A 64 -20.93 2.89 8.33
C ALA A 64 -19.79 3.13 9.34
N HIS A 65 -18.67 2.39 9.22
CA HIS A 65 -17.55 2.46 10.15
C HIS A 65 -16.69 3.71 9.96
N LEU A 66 -16.37 4.08 8.71
CA LEU A 66 -15.49 5.21 8.41
C LEU A 66 -15.88 6.51 9.13
N PRO A 67 -17.12 7.04 9.03
CA PRO A 67 -17.48 8.29 9.70
C PRO A 67 -17.53 8.18 11.23
N ALA A 68 -17.70 6.97 11.78
CA ALA A 68 -17.75 6.71 13.22
C ALA A 68 -16.36 6.52 13.86
N CYS A 69 -15.31 6.33 13.05
CA CYS A 69 -13.95 6.07 13.53
C CYS A 69 -12.93 7.02 12.90
N THR A 70 -12.45 7.97 13.69
CA THR A 70 -11.42 8.93 13.27
C THR A 70 -10.14 8.25 12.79
N HIS A 71 -9.76 7.12 13.39
CA HIS A 71 -8.55 6.39 13.01
C HIS A 71 -8.67 5.78 11.61
N CYS A 72 -9.75 5.04 11.33
CA CYS A 72 -9.98 4.44 10.02
C CYS A 72 -10.21 5.50 8.93
N SER A 73 -10.88 6.61 9.25
CA SER A 73 -10.99 7.76 8.34
C SER A 73 -9.62 8.31 7.95
N ALA A 74 -8.74 8.57 8.92
CA ALA A 74 -7.39 9.06 8.63
C ALA A 74 -6.56 8.10 7.77
N VAL A 75 -6.69 6.79 8.00
CA VAL A 75 -6.02 5.77 7.17
C VAL A 75 -6.60 5.77 5.74
N TYR A 76 -7.92 5.84 5.60
CA TYR A 76 -8.58 5.89 4.29
C TYR A 76 -8.19 7.15 3.48
N ASP A 77 -8.13 8.31 4.13
CA ASP A 77 -7.71 9.56 3.50
C ASP A 77 -6.24 9.49 3.06
N GLY A 78 -5.36 8.92 3.88
CA GLY A 78 -3.96 8.69 3.53
C GLY A 78 -3.78 7.76 2.32
N LEU A 79 -4.60 6.71 2.24
CA LEU A 79 -4.62 5.80 1.10
C LEU A 79 -5.09 6.52 -0.19
N ARG A 80 -6.17 7.29 -0.13
CA ARG A 80 -6.63 8.12 -1.26
C ARG A 80 -5.58 9.15 -1.70
N ASN A 81 -4.94 9.80 -0.75
CA ASN A 81 -3.87 10.75 -1.04
C ASN A 81 -2.70 10.04 -1.75
N THR A 82 -2.31 8.86 -1.30
CA THR A 82 -1.25 8.07 -1.95
C THR A 82 -1.62 7.70 -3.39
N ILE A 83 -2.85 7.25 -3.64
CA ILE A 83 -3.34 6.97 -5.01
C ILE A 83 -3.27 8.22 -5.88
N THR A 84 -3.68 9.37 -5.33
CA THR A 84 -3.65 10.66 -6.03
C THR A 84 -2.22 11.05 -6.37
N LEU A 85 -1.29 11.02 -5.40
CA LEU A 85 0.12 11.35 -5.61
C LEU A 85 0.82 10.44 -6.64
N VAL A 86 0.52 9.14 -6.62
CA VAL A 86 1.06 8.18 -7.59
C VAL A 86 0.44 8.38 -8.98
N GLY A 87 -0.87 8.67 -9.05
CA GLY A 87 -1.59 8.94 -10.30
C GLY A 87 -1.25 10.29 -10.94
N ASP A 88 -1.00 11.32 -10.13
CA ASP A 88 -0.64 12.68 -10.56
C ASP A 88 0.81 12.78 -11.03
N GLY A 89 1.64 11.78 -10.71
CA GLY A 89 3.06 11.71 -11.01
C GLY A 89 3.39 11.54 -12.49
N ARG A 90 3.25 12.63 -13.26
CA ARG A 90 3.66 12.83 -14.66
C ARG A 90 2.72 12.16 -15.67
N SER A 91 1.86 12.97 -16.30
CA SER A 91 1.28 12.61 -17.60
C SER A 91 2.43 12.44 -18.60
N PHE A 92 2.84 11.21 -18.88
CA PHE A 92 3.69 10.95 -20.03
C PHE A 92 2.90 11.35 -21.28
N GLN A 93 3.46 12.26 -22.08
CA GLN A 93 2.94 12.53 -23.41
C GLN A 93 2.89 11.19 -24.15
N LEU A 94 1.68 10.69 -24.42
CA LEU A 94 1.53 9.46 -25.17
C LEU A 94 2.10 9.69 -26.58
N PRO A 95 2.93 8.76 -27.11
CA PRO A 95 3.42 8.88 -28.47
C PRO A 95 2.27 9.04 -29.46
N ALA A 96 2.47 9.85 -30.49
CA ALA A 96 1.46 10.09 -31.51
C ALA A 96 0.86 8.76 -32.02
N GLY A 97 -0.47 8.73 -32.11
CA GLY A 97 -1.22 7.56 -32.58
C GLY A 97 -1.28 6.36 -31.62
N PHE A 98 -0.78 6.45 -30.37
CA PHE A 98 -0.85 5.36 -29.39
C PHE A 98 -2.28 4.84 -29.19
N SER A 99 -3.24 5.74 -28.93
CA SER A 99 -4.65 5.36 -28.75
C SER A 99 -5.26 4.70 -29.99
N GLN A 100 -4.82 5.10 -31.18
CA GLN A 100 -5.33 4.56 -32.45
C GLN A 100 -4.79 3.14 -32.70
N ARG A 101 -3.51 2.90 -32.43
CA ARG A 101 -2.90 1.56 -32.46
C ARG A 101 -3.52 0.63 -31.42
N LEU A 102 -3.79 1.13 -30.21
CA LEU A 102 -4.43 0.36 -29.14
C LEU A 102 -5.85 -0.05 -29.54
N ARG A 103 -6.68 0.89 -29.99
CA ARG A 103 -8.05 0.58 -30.42
C ARG A 103 -8.07 -0.44 -31.56
N ALA A 104 -7.22 -0.28 -32.56
CA ALA A 104 -7.11 -1.22 -33.69
C ALA A 104 -6.75 -2.66 -33.23
N ARG A 105 -5.93 -2.80 -32.17
CA ARG A 105 -5.60 -4.10 -31.59
C ARG A 105 -6.79 -4.71 -30.83
N LEU A 106 -7.52 -3.91 -30.05
CA LEU A 106 -8.66 -4.38 -29.26
C LEU A 106 -9.84 -4.82 -30.15
N THR A 107 -10.12 -4.08 -31.24
CA THR A 107 -11.17 -4.45 -32.21
C THR A 107 -10.84 -5.69 -33.04
N ASN A 108 -9.57 -6.09 -33.10
CA ASN A 108 -9.15 -7.31 -33.81
C ASN A 108 -9.16 -8.55 -32.91
N ILE A 109 -9.44 -8.39 -31.61
CA ILE A 109 -9.47 -9.48 -30.61
C ILE A 109 -10.91 -9.81 -30.17
N SER A 110 -11.88 -8.93 -30.44
CA SER A 110 -13.32 -9.21 -30.33
C SER A 110 -13.83 -10.00 -31.53
#